data_AF-A0A2R6DSA9-F1
#
_entry.id   AF-A0A2R6DSA9-F1
#
_cell.length_a   1.000
_cell.length_b   1.000
_cell.length_c   1.000
_cell.angle_alpha   90.00
_cell.angle_beta   90.00
_cell.angle_gamma   90.00
#
_symmetry.space_group_name_H-M   'P 1'
#
loop_
_entity.id
_entity.type
_entity.pdbx_description
1 polymer ?
#
loop_
_entity_poly.entity_id
_entity_poly.type
_entity_poly.pdbx_seq_one_letter_code
_entity_poly.pdbx_strand_id
1 'polypeptide(L)'
;MNRSEKAALQLRAVDVLRTLKETRTYEELAAETGLPAGDLNRYVNGHVLPSEPRARALVEDAGAELLASELDARIAVDGEGYVDNSRVVFDQSLLSLVPPVAVETLGIEPPDAVLTAATDGITLAAAMSRHFGSRCAYAKKSRETAVEEFIEARKRLASGIEIDYYLPANAVDAGESVLVVDDLIRSGETQELLLDITRSAGAEVAGVFALIAVGDEGIERARDHTDAPVDALLRRE
;
A
#
# COMPACT_ATOMS: atom_id res chain seq x y z
N MET A 1 -20.84 -16.41 0.09
CA MET A 1 -20.21 -15.49 -0.88
C MET A 1 -21.22 -15.13 -1.96
N ASN A 2 -21.50 -13.84 -2.15
CA ASN A 2 -22.32 -13.36 -3.27
C ASN A 2 -21.51 -13.40 -4.59
N ARG A 3 -22.15 -13.06 -5.72
CA ARG A 3 -21.49 -13.15 -7.04
C ARG A 3 -20.31 -12.19 -7.20
N SER A 4 -20.41 -10.98 -6.64
CA SER A 4 -19.33 -9.99 -6.70
C SER A 4 -18.12 -10.40 -5.86
N GLU A 5 -18.34 -10.86 -4.64
CA GLU A 5 -17.28 -11.38 -3.77
C GLU A 5 -16.56 -12.57 -4.41
N LYS A 6 -17.33 -13.46 -5.06
CA LYS A 6 -16.76 -14.60 -5.80
C LYS A 6 -15.86 -14.14 -6.94
N ALA A 7 -16.33 -13.20 -7.76
CA ALA A 7 -15.54 -12.66 -8.86
C ALA A 7 -14.28 -11.94 -8.34
N ALA A 8 -14.39 -11.17 -7.25
CA ALA A 8 -13.26 -10.50 -6.62
C ALA A 8 -12.20 -11.49 -6.14
N LEU A 9 -12.60 -12.58 -5.47
CA LEU A 9 -11.68 -13.65 -5.06
C LEU A 9 -10.97 -14.29 -6.26
N GLN A 10 -11.72 -14.60 -7.32
CA GLN A 10 -11.16 -15.21 -8.53
C GLN A 10 -10.19 -14.29 -9.27
N LEU A 11 -10.49 -12.99 -9.33
CA LEU A 11 -9.60 -11.99 -9.94
C LEU A 11 -8.34 -11.80 -9.09
N ARG A 12 -8.46 -11.72 -7.77
CA ARG A 12 -7.30 -11.66 -6.86
C ARG A 12 -6.38 -12.86 -7.03
N ALA A 13 -6.93 -14.06 -7.18
CA ALA A 13 -6.14 -15.25 -7.47
C ALA A 13 -5.40 -15.16 -8.82
N VAL A 14 -5.98 -14.50 -9.82
CA VAL A 14 -5.28 -14.19 -11.08
C VAL A 14 -4.15 -13.18 -10.86
N ASP A 15 -4.37 -12.18 -10.01
CA ASP A 15 -3.34 -11.19 -9.66
C ASP A 15 -2.16 -11.83 -8.93
N VAL A 16 -2.40 -12.77 -8.00
CA VAL A 16 -1.34 -13.62 -7.40
C VAL A 16 -0.51 -14.30 -8.49
N LEU A 17 -1.17 -15.01 -9.40
CA LEU A 17 -0.47 -15.74 -10.47
C LEU A 17 0.30 -14.81 -11.41
N ARG A 18 -0.24 -13.62 -11.72
CA ARG A 18 0.44 -12.61 -12.54
C ARG A 18 1.68 -12.07 -11.84
N THR A 19 1.56 -11.71 -10.56
CA THR A 19 2.68 -11.26 -9.74
C THR A 19 3.79 -12.32 -9.72
N LEU A 20 3.48 -13.59 -9.45
CA LEU A 20 4.49 -14.63 -9.44
C LEU A 20 5.10 -14.87 -10.83
N LYS A 21 4.30 -14.75 -11.91
CA LYS A 21 4.75 -14.98 -13.29
C LYS A 21 5.77 -13.95 -13.79
N GLU A 22 5.90 -12.79 -13.16
CA GLU A 22 6.92 -11.79 -13.55
C GLU A 22 8.34 -12.31 -13.37
N THR A 23 8.58 -13.19 -12.39
CA THR A 23 9.93 -13.71 -12.07
C THR A 23 10.04 -15.23 -12.23
N ARG A 24 8.91 -15.95 -12.38
CA ARG A 24 8.87 -17.40 -12.63
C ARG A 24 8.44 -17.74 -14.05
N THR A 25 8.91 -18.86 -14.57
CA THR A 25 8.36 -19.57 -15.73
C THR A 25 7.07 -20.31 -15.38
N TYR A 26 6.30 -20.76 -16.38
CA TYR A 26 5.11 -21.58 -16.10
C TYR A 26 5.44 -22.95 -15.49
N GLU A 27 6.66 -23.46 -15.72
CA GLU A 27 7.11 -24.73 -15.13
C GLU A 27 7.40 -24.55 -13.63
N GLU A 28 8.07 -23.45 -13.26
CA GLU A 28 8.31 -23.10 -11.86
C GLU A 28 7.00 -22.83 -11.11
N LEU A 29 6.07 -22.06 -11.72
CA LEU A 29 4.74 -21.85 -11.13
C LEU A 29 3.97 -23.16 -10.95
N ALA A 30 4.09 -24.10 -11.89
CA ALA A 30 3.44 -25.40 -11.77
C ALA A 30 4.01 -26.22 -10.61
N ALA A 31 5.32 -26.13 -10.38
CA ALA A 31 5.98 -26.77 -9.25
C ALA A 31 5.56 -26.14 -7.90
N GLU A 32 5.46 -24.81 -7.83
CA GLU A 32 5.06 -24.08 -6.61
C GLU A 32 3.58 -24.28 -6.28
N THR A 33 2.69 -24.17 -7.27
CA THR A 33 1.23 -24.17 -7.04
C THR A 33 0.56 -25.55 -7.19
N GLY A 34 1.27 -26.54 -7.75
CA GLY A 34 0.70 -27.83 -8.12
C GLY A 34 -0.30 -27.79 -9.27
N LEU A 35 -0.46 -26.65 -9.95
CA LEU A 35 -1.39 -26.48 -11.08
C LEU A 35 -0.69 -26.79 -12.42
N PRO A 36 -1.38 -27.42 -13.39
CA PRO A 36 -0.80 -27.66 -14.71
C PRO A 36 -0.42 -26.35 -15.43
N ALA A 37 0.75 -26.33 -16.09
CA ALA A 37 1.23 -25.15 -16.83
C ALA A 37 0.22 -24.59 -17.85
N GLY A 38 -0.54 -25.47 -18.51
CA GLY A 38 -1.60 -25.05 -19.43
C GLY A 38 -2.78 -24.33 -18.76
N ASP A 39 -3.14 -24.72 -17.53
CA ASP A 39 -4.16 -24.03 -16.74
C ASP A 39 -3.62 -22.70 -16.22
N LEU A 40 -2.38 -22.67 -15.72
CA LEU A 40 -1.70 -21.44 -15.28
C LEU A 40 -1.64 -20.40 -16.40
N ASN A 41 -1.25 -20.80 -17.61
CA ASN A 41 -1.25 -19.91 -18.77
C ASN A 41 -2.64 -19.31 -19.04
N ARG A 42 -3.70 -20.12 -18.96
CA ARG A 42 -5.07 -19.65 -19.17
C ARG A 42 -5.54 -18.71 -18.06
N TYR A 43 -5.15 -18.97 -16.81
CA TYR A 43 -5.49 -18.10 -15.67
C TYR A 43 -4.75 -16.77 -15.74
N VAL A 44 -3.42 -16.77 -15.92
CA VAL A 44 -2.60 -15.54 -16.01
C VAL A 44 -3.07 -14.62 -17.13
N ASN A 45 -3.40 -15.18 -18.30
CA ASN A 45 -3.93 -14.42 -19.44
C ASN A 45 -5.42 -14.08 -19.33
N GLY A 46 -6.11 -14.52 -18.27
CA GLY A 46 -7.53 -14.23 -18.04
C GLY A 46 -8.50 -14.94 -18.99
N HIS A 47 -8.06 -15.96 -19.72
CA HIS A 47 -8.94 -16.75 -20.60
C HIS A 47 -9.99 -17.53 -19.82
N VAL A 48 -9.64 -17.98 -18.62
CA VAL A 48 -10.54 -18.64 -17.66
C VAL A 48 -10.17 -18.18 -16.26
N LEU A 49 -11.14 -18.18 -15.35
CA LEU A 49 -10.91 -17.93 -13.93
C LEU A 49 -10.76 -19.24 -13.16
N PRO A 50 -9.88 -19.32 -12.15
CA PRO A 50 -9.81 -20.49 -11.28
C PRO A 50 -11.15 -20.74 -10.58
N SER A 51 -11.47 -22.00 -10.27
CA SER A 51 -12.66 -22.31 -9.46
C SER A 51 -12.55 -21.67 -8.08
N GLU A 52 -13.67 -21.46 -7.39
CA GLU A 52 -13.67 -20.82 -6.06
C GLU A 52 -12.71 -21.51 -5.06
N PRO A 53 -12.68 -22.85 -4.92
CA PRO A 53 -11.72 -23.50 -4.02
C PRO A 53 -10.26 -23.26 -4.41
N ARG A 54 -9.95 -23.25 -5.71
CA ARG A 54 -8.59 -22.98 -6.21
C ARG A 54 -8.19 -21.52 -5.99
N ALA A 55 -9.10 -20.60 -6.26
CA ALA A 55 -8.88 -19.18 -6.05
C ALA A 55 -8.61 -18.88 -4.57
N ARG A 56 -9.37 -19.51 -3.67
CA ARG A 56 -9.16 -19.40 -2.23
C ARG A 56 -7.77 -19.87 -1.82
N ALA A 57 -7.37 -21.08 -2.23
CA ALA A 57 -6.05 -21.62 -1.91
C ALA A 57 -4.92 -20.69 -2.39
N LEU A 58 -4.96 -20.24 -3.65
CA LEU A 58 -3.95 -19.33 -4.21
C LEU A 58 -3.84 -18.00 -3.44
N VAL A 59 -4.96 -17.46 -2.95
CA VAL A 59 -4.97 -16.20 -2.20
C VAL A 59 -4.51 -16.40 -0.76
N GLU A 60 -4.90 -17.50 -0.11
CA GLU A 60 -4.47 -17.84 1.25
C GLU A 60 -2.95 -18.11 1.32
N ASP A 61 -2.39 -18.72 0.28
CA ASP A 61 -0.95 -18.94 0.16
C ASP A 61 -0.17 -17.63 -0.10
N ALA A 62 -0.84 -16.57 -0.56
CA ALA A 62 -0.24 -15.27 -0.84
C ALA A 62 -0.18 -14.34 0.39
N GLY A 63 0.39 -14.85 1.48
CA GLY A 63 0.54 -14.14 2.75
C GLY A 63 1.68 -13.10 2.77
N ALA A 64 1.89 -12.50 3.96
CA ALA A 64 2.87 -11.43 4.16
C ALA A 64 4.30 -11.78 3.73
N GLU A 65 4.77 -12.99 4.06
CA GLU A 65 6.12 -13.44 3.72
C GLU A 65 6.34 -13.51 2.20
N LEU A 66 5.36 -14.05 1.45
CA LEU A 66 5.43 -14.12 0.00
C LEU A 66 5.45 -12.70 -0.60
N LEU A 67 4.54 -11.83 -0.18
CA LEU A 67 4.50 -10.47 -0.71
C LEU A 67 5.79 -9.70 -0.38
N ALA A 68 6.32 -9.80 0.84
CA ALA A 68 7.58 -9.18 1.20
C ALA A 68 8.73 -9.67 0.30
N SER A 69 8.79 -10.97 -0.01
CA SER A 69 9.77 -11.53 -0.96
C SER A 69 9.56 -10.99 -2.38
N GLU A 70 8.33 -10.88 -2.86
CA GLU A 70 8.02 -10.32 -4.18
C GLU A 70 8.36 -8.84 -4.29
N LEU A 71 8.16 -8.08 -3.21
CA LEU A 71 8.58 -6.68 -3.09
C LEU A 71 10.10 -6.57 -3.17
N ASP A 72 10.82 -7.33 -2.34
CA ASP A 72 12.28 -7.28 -2.26
C ASP A 72 12.93 -7.63 -3.61
N ALA A 73 12.41 -8.64 -4.32
CA ALA A 73 12.88 -9.03 -5.66
C ALA A 73 12.68 -7.97 -6.75
N ARG A 74 11.85 -6.94 -6.49
CA ARG A 74 11.54 -5.85 -7.43
C ARG A 74 12.22 -4.53 -7.07
N ILE A 75 12.92 -4.49 -5.94
CA ILE A 75 13.63 -3.30 -5.46
C ILE A 75 15.09 -3.34 -5.93
N ALA A 76 15.62 -2.18 -6.31
CA ALA A 76 17.05 -1.96 -6.48
C ALA A 76 17.57 -0.99 -5.41
N VAL A 77 18.80 -1.20 -4.94
CA VAL A 77 19.46 -0.29 -4.00
C VAL A 77 20.79 0.16 -4.59
N ASP A 78 21.03 1.46 -4.59
CA ASP A 78 22.28 2.02 -5.08
C ASP A 78 23.40 2.01 -4.03
N GLY A 79 24.61 2.44 -4.43
CA GLY A 79 25.78 2.47 -3.55
C GLY A 79 25.69 3.47 -2.39
N GLU A 80 24.72 4.39 -2.41
CA GLU A 80 24.45 5.35 -1.35
C GLU A 80 23.28 4.91 -0.46
N GLY A 81 22.70 3.74 -0.73
CA GLY A 81 21.59 3.17 0.02
C GLY A 81 20.22 3.72 -0.36
N TYR A 82 20.06 4.42 -1.50
CA TYR A 82 18.75 4.82 -1.99
C TYR A 82 18.03 3.63 -2.63
N VAL A 83 16.73 3.53 -2.34
CA VAL A 83 15.85 2.46 -2.77
C VAL A 83 15.08 2.91 -4.00
N ASP A 84 15.25 2.22 -5.12
CA ASP A 84 14.37 2.31 -6.28
C ASP A 84 13.30 1.21 -6.19
N ASN A 85 12.08 1.63 -5.90
CA ASN A 85 10.89 0.79 -5.81
C ASN A 85 9.93 1.00 -6.99
N SER A 86 10.36 1.63 -8.09
CA SER A 86 9.49 1.98 -9.24
C SER A 86 8.74 0.76 -9.79
N ARG A 87 9.41 -0.40 -9.83
CA ARG A 87 8.81 -1.66 -10.30
C ARG A 87 7.71 -2.19 -9.37
N VAL A 88 7.72 -1.80 -8.10
CA VAL A 88 6.69 -2.15 -7.12
C VAL A 88 5.49 -1.22 -7.27
N VAL A 89 5.71 0.10 -7.21
CA VAL A 89 4.61 1.08 -7.23
C VAL A 89 3.84 1.09 -8.57
N PHE A 90 4.45 0.64 -9.66
CA PHE A 90 3.78 0.50 -10.96
C PHE A 90 3.05 -0.84 -11.16
N ASP A 91 3.32 -1.86 -10.34
CA ASP A 91 2.70 -3.19 -10.47
C ASP A 91 1.37 -3.26 -9.71
N GLN A 92 0.28 -2.94 -10.41
CA GLN A 92 -1.07 -2.98 -9.83
C GLN A 92 -1.54 -4.39 -9.48
N SER A 93 -0.99 -5.44 -10.09
CA SER A 93 -1.33 -6.82 -9.72
C SER A 93 -0.77 -7.10 -8.34
N LEU A 94 0.51 -6.77 -8.10
CA LEU A 94 1.14 -6.89 -6.79
C LEU A 94 0.46 -6.02 -5.73
N LEU A 95 0.26 -4.73 -6.03
CA LEU A 95 -0.36 -3.80 -5.07
C LEU A 95 -1.79 -4.20 -4.69
N SER A 96 -2.53 -4.89 -5.56
CA SER A 96 -3.88 -5.40 -5.23
C SER A 96 -3.89 -6.47 -4.14
N LEU A 97 -2.74 -7.13 -3.90
CA LEU A 97 -2.57 -8.19 -2.91
C LEU A 97 -2.21 -7.65 -1.53
N VAL A 98 -1.70 -6.42 -1.45
CA VAL A 98 -1.25 -5.80 -0.19
C VAL A 98 -2.38 -5.52 0.81
N PRO A 99 -3.59 -5.05 0.42
CA PRO A 99 -4.58 -4.61 1.40
C PRO A 99 -5.03 -5.66 2.42
N PRO A 100 -5.37 -6.92 2.07
CA PRO A 100 -5.71 -7.93 3.07
C PRO A 100 -4.57 -8.21 4.05
N VAL A 101 -3.32 -8.19 3.56
CA VAL A 101 -2.14 -8.38 4.41
C VAL A 101 -1.97 -7.21 5.37
N ALA A 102 -2.11 -5.97 4.88
CA ALA A 102 -2.01 -4.79 5.74
C ALA A 102 -3.09 -4.76 6.84
N VAL A 103 -4.32 -5.17 6.53
CA VAL A 103 -5.40 -5.30 7.53
C VAL A 103 -5.02 -6.28 8.62
N GLU A 104 -4.52 -7.46 8.23
CA GLU A 104 -4.12 -8.50 9.17
C GLU A 104 -2.92 -8.03 10.03
N THR A 105 -1.92 -7.41 9.41
CA THR A 105 -0.74 -6.87 10.11
C THR A 105 -1.11 -5.78 11.13
N LEU A 106 -1.98 -4.84 10.76
CA LEU A 106 -2.31 -3.71 11.61
C LEU A 106 -3.45 -4.01 12.60
N GLY A 107 -4.29 -5.02 12.31
CA GLY A 107 -5.47 -5.33 13.11
C GLY A 107 -6.52 -4.21 13.09
N ILE A 108 -6.72 -3.55 11.95
CA ILE A 108 -7.62 -2.40 11.81
C ILE A 108 -8.94 -2.77 11.13
N GLU A 109 -9.99 -2.01 11.43
CA GLU A 109 -11.22 -2.00 10.64
C GLU A 109 -11.03 -1.19 9.34
N PRO A 110 -11.89 -1.40 8.31
CA PRO A 110 -11.85 -0.59 7.09
C PRO A 110 -11.94 0.92 7.40
N PRO A 111 -10.97 1.74 6.95
CA PRO A 111 -10.98 3.19 7.20
C PRO A 111 -12.00 3.91 6.31
N ASP A 112 -12.40 5.13 6.66
CA ASP A 112 -13.23 5.99 5.80
C ASP A 112 -12.41 6.61 4.66
N ALA A 113 -11.14 6.93 4.94
CA ALA A 113 -10.19 7.45 3.96
C ALA A 113 -8.80 6.81 4.07
N VAL A 114 -8.11 6.72 2.93
CA VAL A 114 -6.69 6.36 2.85
C VAL A 114 -5.93 7.59 2.39
N LEU A 115 -4.99 8.05 3.21
CA LEU A 115 -4.21 9.27 2.98
C LEU A 115 -2.75 8.93 2.69
N THR A 116 -2.17 9.55 1.66
CA THR A 116 -0.74 9.49 1.34
C THR A 116 -0.17 10.87 1.03
N ALA A 117 1.14 11.00 0.94
CA ALA A 117 1.76 12.11 0.25
C ALA A 117 1.88 11.80 -1.26
N ALA A 118 1.83 12.82 -2.11
CA ALA A 118 2.18 12.66 -3.51
C ALA A 118 3.71 12.45 -3.65
N THR A 119 4.19 11.54 -4.51
CA THR A 119 3.45 10.97 -5.66
C THR A 119 3.35 9.45 -5.65
N ASP A 120 4.40 8.72 -5.30
CA ASP A 120 4.50 7.28 -5.58
C ASP A 120 3.52 6.44 -4.73
N GLY A 121 3.39 6.77 -3.44
CA GLY A 121 2.40 6.21 -2.52
C GLY A 121 0.92 6.32 -2.97
N ILE A 122 0.59 7.16 -3.95
CA ILE A 122 -0.78 7.25 -4.53
C ILE A 122 -1.23 5.91 -5.10
N THR A 123 -0.32 5.15 -5.70
CA THR A 123 -0.64 3.85 -6.31
C THR A 123 -1.08 2.82 -5.26
N LEU A 124 -0.40 2.81 -4.11
CA LEU A 124 -0.76 2.01 -2.94
C LEU A 124 -2.07 2.50 -2.32
N ALA A 125 -2.21 3.81 -2.10
CA ALA A 125 -3.41 4.40 -1.52
C ALA A 125 -4.66 4.08 -2.37
N ALA A 126 -4.53 4.09 -3.70
CA ALA A 126 -5.62 3.71 -4.61
C ALA A 126 -5.99 2.22 -4.49
N ALA A 127 -5.00 1.31 -4.38
CA ALA A 127 -5.24 -0.11 -4.20
C ALA A 127 -5.93 -0.41 -2.85
N MET A 128 -5.47 0.22 -1.78
CA MET A 128 -6.07 0.15 -0.44
C MET A 128 -7.51 0.68 -0.45
N SER A 129 -7.71 1.90 -0.97
CA SER A 129 -9.04 2.54 -1.05
C SER A 129 -10.03 1.68 -1.82
N ARG A 130 -9.61 1.09 -2.95
CA ARG A 130 -10.45 0.19 -3.74
C ARG A 130 -10.84 -1.07 -2.97
N HIS A 131 -9.93 -1.60 -2.15
CA HIS A 131 -10.21 -2.80 -1.35
C HIS A 131 -11.26 -2.52 -0.27
N PHE A 132 -11.12 -1.39 0.43
CA PHE A 132 -12.00 -1.01 1.54
C PHE A 132 -13.29 -0.33 1.11
N GLY A 133 -13.35 0.20 -0.12
CA GLY A 133 -14.43 1.10 -0.54
C GLY A 133 -14.31 2.51 0.04
N SER A 134 -13.11 2.88 0.51
CA SER A 134 -12.79 4.16 1.15
C SER A 134 -12.45 5.24 0.13
N ARG A 135 -12.39 6.49 0.61
CA ARG A 135 -11.90 7.63 -0.17
C ARG A 135 -10.38 7.58 -0.29
N CYS A 136 -9.83 7.77 -1.49
CA CYS A 136 -8.39 7.96 -1.69
C CYS A 136 -8.06 9.46 -1.65
N ALA A 137 -7.26 9.88 -0.66
CA ALA A 137 -6.82 11.26 -0.48
C ALA A 137 -5.29 11.34 -0.56
N TYR A 138 -4.76 12.48 -1.03
CA TYR A 138 -3.32 12.67 -1.09
C TYR A 138 -2.92 14.13 -0.90
N ALA A 139 -1.95 14.37 -0.03
CA ALA A 139 -1.41 15.69 0.23
C ALA A 139 -0.27 16.03 -0.75
N LYS A 140 -0.16 17.29 -1.14
CA LYS A 140 0.81 17.78 -2.14
C LYS A 140 1.74 18.81 -1.55
N LYS A 141 2.94 18.93 -2.14
CA LYS A 141 3.90 20.00 -1.79
C LYS A 141 3.52 21.37 -2.35
N SER A 142 2.49 21.44 -3.19
CA SER A 142 1.98 22.67 -3.78
C SER A 142 0.46 22.69 -3.79
N ARG A 143 -0.11 23.90 -3.74
CA ARG A 143 -1.56 24.13 -3.81
C ARG A 143 -2.05 24.17 -5.25
N GLU A 144 -3.21 23.61 -5.50
CA GLU A 144 -3.94 23.84 -6.74
C GLU A 144 -4.56 25.24 -6.77
N THR A 145 -4.41 25.91 -7.91
CA THR A 145 -4.97 27.27 -8.11
C THR A 145 -6.49 27.31 -8.00
N ALA A 146 -7.17 26.20 -8.26
CA ALA A 146 -8.63 26.12 -8.27
C ALA A 146 -9.26 25.65 -6.95
N VAL A 147 -8.45 25.43 -5.90
CA VAL A 147 -8.92 25.01 -4.58
C VAL A 147 -8.74 26.18 -3.61
N GLU A 148 -9.79 26.50 -2.87
CA GLU A 148 -9.83 27.69 -2.01
C GLU A 148 -9.23 27.42 -0.62
N GLU A 149 -9.53 26.26 -0.04
CA GLU A 149 -9.20 25.93 1.36
C GLU A 149 -8.37 24.66 1.47
N PHE A 150 -7.36 24.71 2.34
CA PHE A 150 -6.42 23.62 2.59
C PHE A 150 -6.20 23.40 4.08
N ILE A 151 -6.01 22.15 4.44
CA ILE A 151 -5.34 21.74 5.67
C ILE A 151 -3.84 21.68 5.36
N GLU A 152 -3.04 22.31 6.21
CA GLU A 152 -1.60 22.50 6.00
C GLU A 152 -0.82 21.92 7.16
N ALA A 153 0.23 21.16 6.87
CA ALA A 153 1.25 20.80 7.85
C ALA A 153 2.61 21.21 7.32
N ARG A 154 3.46 21.72 8.22
CA ARG A 154 4.78 22.26 7.88
C ARG A 154 5.82 21.78 8.87
N LYS A 155 6.99 21.42 8.35
CA LYS A 155 8.11 20.99 9.17
C LYS A 155 9.42 21.59 8.67
N ARG A 156 10.19 22.15 9.60
CA ARG A 156 11.54 22.63 9.33
C ARG A 156 12.55 21.55 9.68
N LEU A 157 13.28 21.08 8.67
CA LEU A 157 14.34 20.09 8.82
C LEU A 157 15.57 20.69 9.52
N ALA A 158 16.43 19.84 10.07
CA ALA A 158 17.72 20.26 10.64
C ALA A 158 18.63 20.96 9.61
N SER A 159 18.47 20.64 8.33
CA SER A 159 19.15 21.31 7.20
C SER A 159 18.65 22.74 6.95
N GLY A 160 17.56 23.16 7.60
CA GLY A 160 16.90 24.45 7.40
C GLY A 160 15.87 24.46 6.26
N ILE A 161 15.73 23.37 5.52
CA ILE A 161 14.69 23.19 4.49
C ILE A 161 13.32 23.08 5.17
N GLU A 162 12.32 23.75 4.61
CA GLU A 162 10.92 23.64 5.04
C GLU A 162 10.19 22.66 4.10
N ILE A 163 9.53 21.66 4.67
CA ILE A 163 8.65 20.74 3.96
C ILE A 163 7.21 21.10 4.33
N ASP A 164 6.42 21.40 3.31
CA ASP A 164 4.99 21.66 3.44
C ASP A 164 4.18 20.59 2.72
N TYR A 165 3.08 20.17 3.34
CA TYR A 165 2.03 19.42 2.68
C TYR A 165 0.69 20.13 2.79
N TYR A 166 -0.04 20.11 1.69
CA TYR A 166 -1.35 20.73 1.50
C TYR A 166 -2.35 19.65 1.12
N LEU A 167 -3.45 19.54 1.88
CA LEU A 167 -4.58 18.68 1.56
C LEU A 167 -5.83 19.56 1.40
N PRO A 168 -6.62 19.43 0.31
CA PRO A 168 -7.88 20.15 0.19
C PRO A 168 -8.78 19.91 1.41
N ALA A 169 -9.37 20.97 1.96
CA ALA A 169 -10.10 20.89 3.24
C ALA A 169 -11.32 19.95 3.22
N ASN A 170 -11.84 19.63 2.04
CA ASN A 170 -12.94 18.69 1.83
C ASN A 170 -12.48 17.24 1.56
N ALA A 171 -11.17 16.95 1.65
CA ALA A 171 -10.65 15.63 1.36
C ALA A 171 -10.94 14.63 2.49
N VAL A 172 -10.93 15.08 3.74
CA VAL A 172 -11.18 14.29 4.95
C VAL A 172 -12.07 15.11 5.87
N ASP A 173 -13.12 14.48 6.39
CA ASP A 173 -14.10 15.10 7.27
C ASP A 173 -13.80 14.79 8.75
N ALA A 174 -14.19 15.69 9.66
CA ALA A 174 -13.96 15.48 11.10
C ALA A 174 -14.68 14.21 11.61
N GLY A 175 -13.97 13.42 12.41
CA GLY A 175 -14.43 12.13 12.94
C GLY A 175 -14.30 10.94 11.97
N GLU A 176 -13.86 11.15 10.72
CA GLU A 176 -13.52 10.03 9.81
C GLU A 176 -12.28 9.28 10.33
N SER A 177 -12.26 7.96 10.12
CA SER A 177 -11.10 7.11 10.36
C SER A 177 -10.16 7.11 9.15
N VAL A 178 -8.88 7.45 9.35
CA VAL A 178 -7.90 7.65 8.27
C VAL A 178 -6.74 6.67 8.41
N LEU A 179 -6.51 5.86 7.37
CA LEU A 179 -5.30 5.07 7.23
C LEU A 179 -4.25 5.88 6.47
N VAL A 180 -3.13 6.19 7.12
CA VAL A 180 -1.99 6.83 6.47
C VAL A 180 -1.13 5.76 5.81
N VAL A 181 -0.84 5.91 4.52
CA VAL A 181 0.00 4.97 3.78
C VAL A 181 1.13 5.67 3.05
N ASP A 182 2.23 4.95 2.81
CA ASP A 182 3.32 5.41 1.96
C ASP A 182 4.00 4.22 1.24
N ASP A 183 4.68 4.48 0.13
CA ASP A 183 5.47 3.45 -0.53
C ASP A 183 6.79 3.16 0.20
N LEU A 184 7.37 4.17 0.86
CA LEU A 184 8.62 4.02 1.59
C LEU A 184 8.67 4.93 2.83
N ILE A 185 9.13 4.37 3.95
CA ILE A 185 9.44 5.12 5.16
C ILE A 185 10.93 5.00 5.51
N ARG A 186 11.59 6.13 5.75
CA ARG A 186 13.00 6.19 6.17
C ARG A 186 13.18 7.07 7.41
N SER A 187 13.04 8.39 7.26
CA SER A 187 13.11 9.32 8.40
C SER A 187 11.79 9.44 9.16
N GLY A 188 10.66 9.12 8.52
CA GLY A 188 9.30 9.28 9.08
C GLY A 188 8.74 10.71 9.00
N GLU A 189 9.46 11.65 8.38
CA GLU A 189 9.05 13.07 8.34
C GLU A 189 7.79 13.31 7.51
N THR A 190 7.60 12.55 6.43
CA THR A 190 6.37 12.58 5.64
C THR A 190 5.18 12.10 6.49
N GLN A 191 5.34 10.98 7.19
CA GLN A 191 4.31 10.37 8.03
C GLN A 191 3.90 11.31 9.16
N GLU A 192 4.86 11.96 9.82
CA GLU A 192 4.60 12.99 10.84
C GLU A 192 3.70 14.11 10.30
N LEU A 193 4.01 14.64 9.11
CA LEU A 193 3.20 15.68 8.48
C LEU A 193 1.79 15.21 8.08
N LEU A 194 1.65 13.97 7.59
CA LEU A 194 0.33 13.40 7.26
C LEU A 194 -0.51 13.15 8.53
N LEU A 195 0.12 12.75 9.63
CA LEU A 195 -0.53 12.61 10.94
C LEU A 195 -0.98 13.98 11.49
N ASP A 196 -0.16 15.03 11.33
CA ASP A 196 -0.54 16.41 11.66
C ASP A 196 -1.73 16.90 10.82
N ILE A 197 -1.75 16.60 9.51
CA ILE A 197 -2.89 16.92 8.63
C ILE A 197 -4.15 16.20 9.13
N THR A 198 -4.04 14.91 9.43
CA THR A 198 -5.18 14.10 9.91
C THR A 198 -5.75 14.67 11.22
N ARG A 199 -4.88 14.99 12.19
CA ARG A 199 -5.27 15.63 13.45
C ARG A 199 -5.90 17.01 13.23
N SER A 200 -5.35 17.81 12.31
CA SER A 200 -5.86 19.15 11.99
C SER A 200 -7.23 19.11 11.29
N ALA A 201 -7.53 18.03 10.56
CA ALA A 201 -8.86 17.76 10.02
C ALA A 201 -9.89 17.42 11.10
N GLY A 202 -9.46 17.13 12.33
CA GLY A 202 -10.30 16.56 13.38
C GLY A 202 -10.68 15.10 13.11
N ALA A 203 -9.87 14.39 12.33
CA ALA A 203 -10.05 12.98 11.98
C ALA A 203 -9.21 12.07 12.89
N GLU A 204 -9.57 10.80 12.96
CA GLU A 204 -8.92 9.79 13.80
C GLU A 204 -7.95 8.94 12.97
N VAL A 205 -6.75 8.69 13.48
CA VAL A 205 -5.76 7.86 12.78
C VAL A 205 -6.11 6.38 13.01
N ALA A 206 -6.46 5.66 11.95
CA ALA A 206 -6.72 4.22 11.97
C ALA A 206 -5.42 3.42 12.13
N GLY A 207 -4.36 3.88 11.48
CA GLY A 207 -3.05 3.24 11.45
C GLY A 207 -2.11 3.92 10.46
N VAL A 208 -0.86 3.47 10.44
CA VAL A 208 0.17 3.89 9.48
C VAL A 208 0.79 2.64 8.84
N PHE A 209 0.83 2.60 7.51
CA PHE A 209 1.37 1.46 6.76
C PHE A 209 2.32 1.88 5.65
N ALA A 210 3.49 1.25 5.57
CA ALA A 210 4.40 1.43 4.44
C ALA A 210 4.63 0.11 3.68
N LEU A 211 4.89 0.17 2.37
CA LEU A 211 5.39 -1.02 1.67
C LEU A 211 6.81 -1.37 2.14
N ILE A 212 7.67 -0.36 2.28
CA ILE A 212 9.09 -0.54 2.60
C ILE A 212 9.47 0.37 3.76
N ALA A 213 10.10 -0.17 4.79
CA ALA A 213 10.82 0.59 5.81
C ALA A 213 12.33 0.42 5.62
N VAL A 214 13.07 1.52 5.64
CA VAL A 214 14.54 1.55 5.61
C VAL A 214 15.04 2.08 6.95
N GLY A 215 15.64 1.20 7.74
CA GLY A 215 15.95 1.43 9.15
C GLY A 215 14.71 1.50 10.04
N ASP A 216 14.93 1.71 11.33
CA ASP A 216 13.86 1.77 12.33
C ASP A 216 13.38 3.20 12.63
N GLU A 217 14.21 4.23 12.34
CA GLU A 217 13.95 5.62 12.75
C GLU A 217 12.57 6.11 12.32
N GLY A 218 12.20 5.89 11.05
CA GLY A 218 10.93 6.37 10.53
C GLY A 218 9.72 5.67 11.16
N ILE A 219 9.82 4.37 11.42
CA ILE A 219 8.76 3.60 12.08
C ILE A 219 8.60 4.05 13.53
N GLU A 220 9.70 4.24 14.25
CA GLU A 220 9.70 4.76 15.63
C GLU A 220 9.11 6.17 15.69
N ARG A 221 9.56 7.06 14.78
CA ARG A 221 9.01 8.41 14.68
C ARG A 221 7.51 8.38 14.44
N ALA A 222 7.00 7.56 13.52
CA ALA A 222 5.57 7.48 13.29
C ALA A 222 4.80 7.00 14.55
N ARG A 223 5.34 6.02 15.28
CA ARG A 223 4.76 5.53 16.55
C ARG A 223 4.75 6.59 17.65
N ASP A 224 5.75 7.46 17.69
CA ASP A 224 5.79 8.56 18.65
C ASP A 224 4.70 9.64 18.38
N HIS A 225 4.11 9.64 17.18
CA HIS A 225 3.11 10.64 16.75
C HIS A 225 1.67 10.13 16.70
N THR A 226 1.43 8.84 17.01
CA THR A 226 0.08 8.26 17.05
C THR A 226 0.03 7.04 17.96
N ASP A 227 -1.08 6.86 18.68
CA ASP A 227 -1.37 5.63 19.43
C ASP A 227 -1.87 4.48 18.53
N ALA A 228 -2.13 4.76 17.24
CA ALA A 228 -2.60 3.80 16.25
C ALA A 228 -1.48 2.82 15.83
N PRO A 229 -1.82 1.62 15.33
CA PRO A 229 -0.82 0.65 14.85
C PRO A 229 0.01 1.21 13.69
N VAL A 230 1.32 0.94 13.72
CA VAL A 230 2.30 1.35 12.70
C VAL A 230 3.14 0.16 12.28
N ASP A 231 3.11 -0.16 10.99
CA ASP A 231 3.94 -1.22 10.42
C ASP A 231 4.34 -1.02 8.96
N ALA A 232 5.23 -1.88 8.47
CA ALA A 232 5.63 -1.96 7.07
C ALA A 232 5.70 -3.41 6.59
N LEU A 233 5.40 -3.63 5.32
CA LEU A 233 5.41 -4.97 4.71
C LEU A 233 6.83 -5.56 4.61
N LEU A 234 7.78 -4.75 4.14
CA LEU A 234 9.19 -5.11 4.02
C LEU A 234 10.03 -4.17 4.88
N ARG A 235 10.89 -4.72 5.74
CA ARG A 235 11.89 -3.96 6.52
C ARG A 235 13.28 -4.25 6.00
N ARG A 236 14.07 -3.20 5.77
CA ARG A 236 15.47 -3.25 5.35
C ARG A 236 16.33 -2.50 6.35
N GLU A 237 17.53 -3.02 6.60
CA GLU A 237 18.58 -2.31 7.34
C GLU A 237 19.22 -1.20 6.50
#